data_AF-A0A699SJA9-F1
#
_entry.id   AF-A0A699SJA9-F1
#
_cell.length_a   1.000
_cell.length_b   1.000
_cell.length_c   1.000
_cell.angle_alpha   90.00
_cell.angle_beta   90.00
_cell.angle_gamma   90.00
#
_symmetry.space_group_name_H-M   'P 1'
#
loop_
_entity.id
_entity.type
_entity.pdbx_description
1 polymer ?
#
loop_
_entity_poly.entity_id
_entity_poly.type
_entity_poly.pdbx_seq_one_letter_code
_entity_poly.pdbx_strand_id
1 'polypeptide(L)'
;TGDFSRFTWTFFLRTEDETSGILRNFITKKNLKDLKVKIIRCDNRGEFKNKEMNEFCTRKGIKREFSNTRNPQQNGVAKKRNKTLIEAARIMLADAKLPVTFWAEAVNTDCYV
;
A
#
# COMPACT_ATOMS: atom_id res chain seq x y z
N THR A 1 2.00 -4.37 -1.01
CA THR A 1 2.36 -5.80 -0.90
C THR A 1 3.67 -6.06 -1.61
N GLY A 2 4.59 -6.82 -1.00
CA GLY A 2 5.82 -7.25 -1.66
C GLY A 2 5.58 -8.41 -2.62
N ASP A 3 6.11 -8.35 -3.84
CA ASP A 3 5.92 -9.43 -4.82
C ASP A 3 6.66 -10.71 -4.45
N PHE A 4 7.83 -10.59 -3.82
CA PHE A 4 8.65 -11.73 -3.38
C PHE A 4 8.09 -12.38 -2.11
N SER A 5 7.93 -11.62 -1.02
CA SER A 5 7.50 -12.17 0.27
C SER A 5 5.99 -12.30 0.42
N ARG A 6 5.20 -11.75 -0.51
CA ARG A 6 3.73 -11.58 -0.41
C ARG A 6 3.27 -10.83 0.84
N PHE A 7 4.19 -10.30 1.65
CA PHE A 7 3.89 -9.56 2.86
C PHE A 7 3.23 -8.23 2.53
N THR A 8 2.19 -7.88 3.28
CA THR A 8 1.42 -6.66 3.08
C THR A 8 1.60 -5.75 4.29
N TRP A 9 1.74 -4.46 4.03
CA TRP A 9 1.76 -3.42 5.06
C TRP A 9 0.57 -2.51 4.79
N THR A 10 -0.23 -2.27 5.82
CA THR A 10 -1.34 -1.33 5.81
C THR A 10 -0.93 -0.06 6.54
N PHE A 11 -1.29 1.09 5.97
CA PHE A 11 -1.12 2.40 6.59
C PHE A 11 -2.47 3.10 6.49
N PHE A 12 -2.97 3.61 7.61
CA PHE A 12 -4.21 4.37 7.67
C PHE A 12 -3.88 5.85 7.55
N LEU A 13 -4.50 6.51 6.59
CA LEU A 13 -4.28 7.92 6.27
C LEU A 13 -5.53 8.72 6.61
N ARG A 14 -5.35 9.91 7.16
CA ARG A 14 -6.46 10.83 7.40
C ARG A 14 -6.79 11.63 6.13
N THR A 15 -5.77 11.97 5.36
CA THR A 15 -5.90 12.74 4.11
C THR A 15 -4.96 12.20 3.03
N GLU A 16 -5.29 12.43 1.75
CA GLU A 16 -4.54 11.87 0.62
C GLU A 16 -3.11 12.44 0.50
N ASP A 17 -2.87 13.66 0.98
CA ASP A 17 -1.57 14.34 0.93
C ASP A 17 -0.50 13.66 1.81
N GLU A 18 -0.91 12.95 2.87
CA GLU A 18 -0.03 12.21 3.78
C GLU A 18 0.68 11.03 3.08
N THR A 19 0.12 10.55 1.96
CA THR A 19 0.59 9.37 1.22
C THR A 19 2.08 9.45 0.89
N SER A 20 2.52 10.61 0.37
CA SER A 20 3.91 10.80 -0.08
C SER A 20 4.90 10.76 1.09
N GLY A 21 4.57 11.39 2.22
CA GLY A 21 5.40 11.42 3.42
C GLY A 21 5.58 10.04 4.02
N ILE A 22 4.47 9.29 4.17
CA ILE A 22 4.48 7.96 4.75
C ILE A 22 5.23 6.97 3.86
N LEU A 23 5.05 7.02 2.53
CA LEU A 23 5.79 6.18 1.60
C LEU A 23 7.30 6.42 1.67
N ARG A 24 7.75 7.68 1.69
CA ARG A 24 9.18 8.03 1.83
C ARG A 24 9.78 7.45 3.12
N ASN A 25 9.07 7.61 4.23
CA ASN A 25 9.49 7.10 5.53
C ASN A 25 9.56 5.57 5.52
N PHE A 26 8.56 4.89 4.96
CA PHE A 26 8.52 3.44 4.86
C PHE A 26 9.68 2.89 4.01
N ILE A 27 9.91 3.45 2.84
CA ILE A 27 11.02 3.04 1.94
C ILE A 27 12.37 3.25 2.63
N THR A 28 12.53 4.36 3.35
CA THR A 28 13.77 4.65 4.09
C THR A 28 13.99 3.62 5.20
N LYS A 29 12.96 3.29 5.99
CA LYS A 29 13.01 2.22 7.01
C LYS A 29 13.32 0.85 6.41
N LYS A 30 12.79 0.54 5.23
CA LYS A 30 13.06 -0.72 4.52
C LYS A 30 14.52 -0.82 4.06
N ASN A 31 15.05 0.26 3.49
CA ASN A 31 16.43 0.33 3.04
C ASN A 31 17.44 0.23 4.20
N LEU A 32 17.09 0.72 5.41
CA LEU A 32 17.92 0.56 6.61
C LEU A 32 17.98 -0.88 7.12
N LYS A 33 17.01 -1.73 6.77
CA LYS A 33 16.95 -3.14 7.18
C LYS A 33 17.46 -4.08 6.07
N ASP A 34 18.34 -3.60 5.20
CA ASP A 34 18.86 -4.28 3.99
C ASP A 34 17.80 -4.80 2.99
N LEU A 35 16.52 -4.45 3.17
CA LEU A 35 15.44 -4.77 2.26
C LEU A 35 15.29 -3.64 1.23
N LYS A 36 16.27 -3.52 0.33
CA LYS A 36 16.32 -2.42 -0.63
C LYS A 36 15.16 -2.49 -1.63
N VAL A 37 14.30 -1.47 -1.59
CA VAL A 37 13.20 -1.32 -2.55
C VAL A 37 13.78 -0.93 -3.90
N LYS A 38 13.63 -1.77 -4.93
CA LYS A 38 14.14 -1.50 -6.29
C LYS A 38 13.07 -0.94 -7.24
N ILE A 39 11.84 -1.42 -7.11
CA ILE A 39 10.73 -1.08 -8.00
C ILE A 39 9.50 -0.76 -7.15
N ILE A 40 8.80 0.32 -7.47
CA ILE A 40 7.50 0.66 -6.91
C ILE A 40 6.48 0.62 -8.04
N ARG A 41 5.44 -0.20 -7.85
CA ARG A 41 4.30 -0.30 -8.76
C ARG A 41 3.10 0.41 -8.16
N CYS A 42 2.60 1.43 -8.84
CA CYS A 42 1.40 2.17 -8.44
C CYS A 42 0.37 2.12 -9.57
N ASP A 43 -0.91 2.35 -9.28
CA ASP A 43 -1.85 2.68 -10.34
C ASP A 43 -1.60 4.10 -10.85
N ASN A 44 -2.18 4.42 -12.00
CA ASN A 44 -1.98 5.70 -12.66
C ASN A 44 -2.79 6.85 -12.00
N ARG A 45 -3.25 6.67 -10.75
CA ARG A 45 -4.02 7.67 -10.00
C ARG A 45 -3.15 8.87 -9.63
N GLY A 46 -3.81 10.02 -9.49
CA GLY A 46 -3.17 11.31 -9.25
C GLY A 46 -2.34 11.34 -7.95
N GLU A 47 -2.79 10.66 -6.90
CA GLU A 47 -2.13 10.63 -5.59
C GLU A 47 -0.68 10.12 -5.65
N PHE A 48 -0.36 9.26 -6.61
CA PHE A 48 0.99 8.73 -6.80
C PHE A 48 1.81 9.53 -7.81
N LYS A 49 1.21 10.47 -8.56
CA LYS A 49 1.89 11.36 -9.52
C LYS A 49 2.42 12.63 -8.86
N ASN A 50 3.05 12.50 -7.71
CA ASN A 50 3.70 13.63 -7.04
C ASN A 50 5.14 13.82 -7.56
N LYS A 51 5.50 15.07 -7.92
CA LYS A 51 6.85 15.48 -8.34
C LYS A 51 7.89 15.15 -7.26
N GLU A 52 7.58 15.40 -5.99
CA GLU A 52 8.47 15.10 -4.87
C GLU A 52 8.77 13.60 -4.76
N MET A 53 7.78 12.75 -5.05
CA MET A 53 7.94 11.31 -5.01
C MET A 53 8.80 10.80 -6.17
N ASN A 54 8.72 11.46 -7.34
CA ASN A 54 9.61 11.19 -8.46
C ASN A 54 11.06 11.54 -8.09
N GLU A 55 11.31 12.74 -7.58
CA GLU A 55 12.65 13.17 -7.17
C GLU A 55 13.25 12.26 -6.10
N PHE A 56 12.45 11.86 -5.11
CA PHE A 56 12.87 10.91 -4.09
C PHE A 56 13.27 9.56 -4.67
N CYS A 57 12.43 8.99 -5.56
CA CYS A 57 12.71 7.70 -6.19
C CYS A 57 13.96 7.76 -7.06
N THR A 58 14.13 8.81 -7.88
CA THR A 58 15.33 9.03 -8.70
C THR A 58 16.59 9.08 -7.83
N ARG A 59 16.56 9.87 -6.75
CA ARG A 59 17.70 10.00 -5.81
C ARG A 59 18.05 8.68 -5.11
N LYS A 60 17.06 7.81 -4.87
CA LYS A 60 17.25 6.50 -4.24
C LYS A 60 17.51 5.38 -5.25
N GLY A 61 17.50 5.66 -6.56
CA GLY A 61 17.67 4.66 -7.62
C GLY A 61 16.50 3.67 -7.71
N ILE A 62 15.28 4.11 -7.37
CA ILE A 62 14.07 3.30 -7.36
C ILE A 62 13.30 3.51 -8.66
N LYS A 63 13.05 2.43 -9.41
CA LYS A 63 12.23 2.49 -10.62
C LYS A 63 10.75 2.62 -10.23
N ARG A 64 10.05 3.58 -10.83
CA ARG A 64 8.60 3.69 -10.71
C ARG A 64 7.92 3.08 -11.93
N GLU A 65 6.96 2.20 -11.71
CA GLU A 65 6.12 1.62 -12.75
C GLU A 65 4.67 1.98 -12.44
N PHE A 66 3.98 2.57 -13.42
CA PHE A 66 2.56 2.87 -13.31
C PHE A 66 1.78 1.83 -14.11
N SER A 67 0.83 1.14 -13.46
CA SER A 67 -0.01 0.18 -14.17
C SER A 67 -0.91 0.94 -15.15
N ASN A 68 -0.81 0.63 -16.45
CA ASN A 68 -1.74 1.17 -17.44
C ASN A 68 -3.06 0.38 -17.41
N THR A 69 -4.11 0.94 -18.02
CA THR A 69 -5.43 0.29 -18.15
C THR A 69 -5.37 -1.06 -18.89
N ARG A 70 -4.38 -1.26 -19.76
CA ARG A 70 -4.17 -2.45 -20.58
C ARG A 70 -3.46 -3.60 -19.86
N ASN A 71 -2.80 -3.37 -18.72
CA ASN A 71 -2.08 -4.41 -17.98
C ASN A 71 -2.46 -4.46 -16.48
N PRO A 72 -3.73 -4.76 -16.17
CA PRO A 72 -4.25 -4.80 -14.80
C PRO A 72 -3.61 -5.90 -13.93
N GLN A 73 -2.99 -6.92 -14.54
CA GLN A 73 -2.32 -8.02 -13.82
C GLN A 73 -1.15 -7.53 -12.94
N GLN A 74 -0.42 -6.49 -13.37
CA GLN A 74 0.72 -5.96 -12.61
C GLN A 74 0.32 -5.36 -11.26
N ASN A 75 -0.90 -4.83 -11.16
CA ASN A 75 -1.48 -4.35 -9.91
C ASN A 75 -2.53 -5.32 -9.34
N GLY A 76 -2.73 -6.46 -9.99
CA GLY A 76 -3.79 -7.41 -9.66
C GLY A 76 -3.60 -8.04 -8.28
N VAL A 77 -2.35 -8.33 -7.90
CA VAL A 77 -2.03 -8.90 -6.59
C VAL A 77 -2.39 -7.94 -5.46
N ALA A 78 -1.94 -6.68 -5.56
CA ALA A 78 -2.22 -5.67 -4.55
C ALA A 78 -3.72 -5.34 -4.50
N LYS A 79 -4.39 -5.22 -5.66
CA LYS A 79 -5.85 -5.01 -5.72
C LYS A 79 -6.64 -6.17 -5.11
N LYS A 80 -6.29 -7.42 -5.44
CA LYS A 80 -6.95 -8.61 -4.88
C LYS A 80 -6.76 -8.67 -3.37
N ARG A 81 -5.54 -8.42 -2.89
CA ARG A 81 -5.25 -8.36 -1.45
C ARG A 81 -6.04 -7.25 -0.76
N ASN A 82 -6.10 -6.05 -1.34
CA ASN A 82 -6.89 -4.96 -0.76
C ASN A 82 -8.38 -5.32 -0.68
N LYS A 83 -8.93 -5.95 -1.72
CA LYS A 83 -10.32 -6.42 -1.72
C LYS A 83 -10.56 -7.45 -0.62
N THR A 84 -9.68 -8.45 -0.49
CA THR A 84 -9.76 -9.48 0.56
C THR A 84 -9.71 -8.87 1.96
N LEU A 85 -8.78 -7.94 2.21
CA LEU A 85 -8.64 -7.27 3.52
C LEU A 85 -9.91 -6.48 3.89
N ILE A 86 -10.50 -5.76 2.93
CA ILE A 86 -11.74 -4.99 3.17
C ILE A 86 -12.92 -5.93 3.43
N GLU A 87 -13.03 -7.02 2.67
CA GLU A 87 -14.10 -8.00 2.85
C GLU A 87 -13.99 -8.70 4.21
N ALA A 88 -12.80 -9.15 4.59
CA ALA A 88 -12.55 -9.78 5.87
C ALA A 88 -12.80 -8.83 7.05
N ALA A 89 -12.35 -7.57 6.96
CA ALA A 89 -12.65 -6.56 7.98
C ALA A 89 -14.16 -6.33 8.14
N ARG A 90 -14.93 -6.32 7.05
CA ARG A 90 -16.39 -6.20 7.11
C ARG A 90 -17.04 -7.41 7.80
N ILE A 91 -16.57 -8.62 7.50
CA ILE A 91 -17.06 -9.86 8.13
C ILE A 91 -16.75 -9.84 9.62
N MET A 92 -15.52 -9.48 10.00
CA MET A 92 -15.09 -9.39 11.40
C MET A 92 -15.92 -8.39 12.19
N LEU A 93 -16.19 -7.20 11.64
CA LEU A 93 -17.03 -6.20 12.30
C LEU A 93 -18.48 -6.67 12.45
N ALA A 94 -19.03 -7.33 11.42
CA ALA A 94 -20.39 -7.86 11.47
C ALA A 94 -20.54 -8.97 12.52
N ASP A 95 -19.58 -9.90 12.57
CA ASP A 95 -19.55 -10.99 13.55
C ASP A 95 -19.40 -10.46 14.99
N ALA A 96 -18.49 -9.50 15.19
CA ALA A 96 -18.26 -8.86 16.48
C ALA A 96 -19.35 -7.86 16.89
N LYS A 97 -20.33 -7.57 16.02
CA LYS A 97 -21.37 -6.54 16.20
C LYS A 97 -20.79 -5.16 16.52
N LEU A 98 -19.64 -4.83 15.95
CA LEU A 98 -18.95 -3.56 16.18
C LEU A 98 -19.34 -2.52 15.10
N PRO A 99 -19.38 -1.22 15.46
CA PRO A 99 -19.58 -0.16 14.49
C PRO A 99 -18.47 -0.10 13.44
N VAL A 100 -18.80 0.44 12.25
CA VAL A 100 -17.85 0.66 11.14
C VAL A 100 -16.70 1.61 11.53
N THR A 101 -16.84 2.38 12.62
CA THR A 101 -15.75 3.23 13.13
C THR A 101 -14.48 2.43 13.44
N PHE A 102 -14.60 1.13 13.73
CA PHE A 102 -13.48 0.23 14.01
C PHE A 102 -12.88 -0.44 12.76
N TRP A 103 -13.17 0.06 11.55
CA TRP A 103 -12.69 -0.54 10.31
C TRP A 103 -11.17 -0.58 10.22
N ALA A 104 -10.47 0.41 10.77
CA ALA A 104 -9.01 0.46 10.74
C ALA A 104 -8.41 -0.67 11.60
N GLU A 105 -8.95 -0.89 12.80
CA GLU A 105 -8.57 -1.96 13.72
C GLU A 105 -8.88 -3.34 13.12
N ALA A 106 -10.04 -3.49 12.48
CA ALA A 106 -10.43 -4.74 11.82
C ALA A 106 -9.49 -5.06 10.64
N VAL A 107 -9.17 -4.08 9.79
CA VAL A 107 -8.21 -4.25 8.68
C VAL A 107 -6.79 -4.52 9.21
N ASN A 108 -6.38 -3.88 10.30
CA ASN A 108 -5.07 -4.10 10.89
C ASN A 108 -4.94 -5.52 11.47
N THR A 109 -6.01 -6.00 12.10
CA THR A 109 -6.08 -7.38 12.62
C THR A 109 -5.99 -8.38 11.47
N ASP A 110 -6.78 -8.20 10.41
CA ASP A 110 -6.75 -9.11 9.25
C ASP A 110 -5.43 -9.05 8.47
N CYS A 111 -4.78 -7.89 8.39
CA CYS A 111 -3.48 -7.75 7.74
C CYS A 111 -2.33 -8.42 8.52
N TYR A 112 -2.52 -8.67 9.82
CA TYR A 112 -1.54 -9.38 10.65
C TYR A 112 -1.62 -10.91 10.48
N VAL A 113 -2.78 -11.42 10.07
CA VAL A 113 -3.06 -12.85 9.84
C VAL A 113 -2.51 -13.31 8.48
#